data_AF-A0A2I0GJZ4-F1
#
_entry.id   AF-A0A2I0GJZ4-F1
#
_cell.length_a   1.000
_cell.length_b   1.000
_cell.length_c   1.000
_cell.angle_alpha   90.00
_cell.angle_beta   90.00
_cell.angle_gamma   90.00
#
_symmetry.space_group_name_H-M   'P 1'
#
loop_
_entity.id
_entity.type
_entity.pdbx_description
1 polymer ?
#
loop_
_entity_poly.entity_id
_entity_poly.type
_entity_poly.pdbx_seq_one_letter_code
_entity_poly.pdbx_strand_id
1 'polypeptide(L)' 'MAKGASSPSPSSLVPPTVPMELHVKNREKLLRALRQHLSDSSRPLRGWGGEEQMRHDTDHIELFR' A
#
# COMPACT_ATOMS: atom_id res chain seq x y z
N MET A 1 26.63 3.26 -42.19
CA MET A 1 25.49 4.01 -41.62
C MET A 1 25.51 3.83 -40.11
N ALA A 2 25.85 4.88 -39.35
CA ALA A 2 26.00 4.80 -37.90
C ALA A 2 24.61 4.86 -37.23
N LYS A 3 24.27 3.83 -36.45
CA LYS A 3 23.02 3.70 -35.71
C LYS A 3 23.11 4.58 -34.46
N GLY A 4 22.26 5.59 -34.37
CA GLY A 4 22.25 6.56 -33.28
C GLY A 4 22.09 5.87 -31.92
N ALA A 5 22.94 6.25 -30.96
CA ALA A 5 22.82 5.82 -29.58
C ALA A 5 21.56 6.45 -28.96
N SER A 6 20.63 5.62 -28.48
CA SER A 6 19.51 6.07 -27.67
C SER A 6 20.06 6.51 -26.31
N SER A 7 20.00 7.81 -26.01
CA SER A 7 20.27 8.31 -24.67
C SER A 7 19.20 7.78 -23.70
N PRO A 8 19.57 7.43 -22.45
CA PRO A 8 18.58 7.07 -21.43
C PRO A 8 17.72 8.30 -21.13
N SER A 9 16.40 8.12 -21.17
CA SER A 9 15.46 9.17 -20.77
C SER A 9 15.71 9.53 -19.29
N PRO A 10 15.75 10.82 -18.93
CA PRO A 10 15.99 11.24 -17.56
C PRO A 10 14.87 10.72 -16.65
N SER A 11 15.23 9.95 -15.62
CA SER A 11 14.31 9.52 -14.58
C SER A 11 13.72 10.75 -13.88
N SER A 12 12.39 10.83 -13.82
CA SER A 12 11.72 11.87 -13.02
C SER A 12 12.07 11.67 -11.55
N LEU A 13 12.66 12.71 -10.92
CA LEU A 13 12.92 12.75 -9.47
C LEU A 13 11.65 13.06 -8.66
N VAL A 14 10.52 13.24 -9.33
CA VAL A 14 9.24 13.55 -8.70
C VAL A 14 8.43 12.27 -8.55
N PRO A 15 8.05 11.88 -7.31
CA PRO A 15 7.19 10.72 -7.11
C PRO A 15 5.82 10.95 -7.78
N PRO A 16 5.19 9.90 -8.32
CA PRO A 16 3.87 10.03 -8.90
C PRO A 16 2.86 10.44 -7.85
N THR A 17 1.98 11.38 -8.20
CA THR A 17 0.86 11.77 -7.34
C THR A 17 -0.07 10.59 -7.13
N VAL A 18 -0.31 10.21 -5.88
CA VAL A 18 -1.27 9.16 -5.52
C VAL A 18 -2.59 9.82 -5.12
N PRO A 19 -3.67 9.67 -5.92
CA PRO A 19 -4.96 10.27 -5.60
C PRO A 19 -5.62 9.56 -4.41
N MET A 20 -6.18 10.33 -3.48
CA MET A 20 -6.81 9.79 -2.27
C MET A 20 -8.05 8.93 -2.58
N GLU A 21 -8.71 9.15 -3.72
CA GLU A 21 -9.81 8.33 -4.23
C GLU A 21 -9.44 6.85 -4.39
N LEU A 22 -8.16 6.54 -4.60
CA LEU A 22 -7.65 5.17 -4.63
C LEU A 22 -7.96 4.44 -3.32
N HIS A 23 -7.73 5.10 -2.18
CA HIS A 23 -7.99 4.52 -0.86
C HIS A 23 -9.48 4.34 -0.59
N VAL A 24 -10.31 5.28 -1.05
CA VAL A 24 -11.79 5.19 -0.95
C VAL A 24 -12.29 3.96 -1.71
N LYS A 25 -11.87 3.81 -2.97
CA LYS A 25 -12.24 2.64 -3.81
C LYS A 25 -11.78 1.32 -3.20
N ASN A 26 -10.56 1.30 -2.64
CA ASN A 26 -10.03 0.12 -1.96
C ASN A 26 -10.86 -0.25 -0.73
N ARG A 27 -11.25 0.74 0.08
CA ARG A 27 -12.10 0.53 1.26
C ARG A 27 -13.46 -0.03 0.88
N GLU A 28 -14.09 0.50 -0.16
CA GLU A 28 -15.37 -0.03 -0.64
C GLU A 28 -15.25 -1.49 -1.13
N LYS A 29 -14.21 -1.79 -1.91
CA LYS A 29 -13.95 -3.15 -2.40
C LYS A 29 -13.74 -4.12 -1.25
N LEU A 30 -12.95 -3.72 -0.24
CA LEU A 30 -12.72 -4.51 0.97
C LEU A 30 -14.02 -4.75 1.73
N LEU A 31 -14.83 -3.72 1.97
CA LEU A 31 -16.09 -3.86 2.70
C LEU A 31 -17.09 -4.77 1.98
N ARG A 32 -17.17 -4.68 0.64
CA ARG A 32 -18.00 -5.59 -0.17
C ARG A 32 -17.54 -7.04 -0.01
N ALA A 33 -16.24 -7.30 -0.14
CA ALA A 33 -15.67 -8.64 -0.02
C ALA A 33 -15.85 -9.22 1.40
N LEU A 34 -15.59 -8.42 2.44
CA LEU A 34 -15.78 -8.84 3.83
C LEU A 34 -17.24 -9.16 4.13
N ARG A 35 -18.18 -8.29 3.73
CA ARG A 35 -19.62 -8.55 3.93
C ARG A 35 -20.05 -9.85 3.28
N GLN A 36 -19.64 -10.09 2.03
CA GLN A 36 -19.93 -11.34 1.34
C GLN A 36 -19.37 -12.54 2.12
N HIS A 37 -18.08 -12.52 2.43
CA HIS A 37 -17.40 -13.62 3.13
C HIS A 37 -18.00 -13.92 4.50
N LEU A 38 -18.45 -12.90 5.24
CA LEU A 38 -18.99 -13.07 6.59
C LEU A 38 -20.44 -13.52 6.58
N SER A 39 -21.24 -13.08 5.60
CA SER A 39 -22.55 -13.68 5.32
C SER A 39 -22.41 -15.19 5.07
N ASP A 40 -21.37 -15.59 4.34
CA ASP A 40 -21.13 -17.00 4.00
C ASP A 40 -20.50 -17.80 5.16
N SER A 41 -19.80 -17.15 6.10
CA SER A 41 -18.99 -17.82 7.13
C SER A 41 -19.48 -17.68 8.58
N SER A 42 -20.51 -16.88 8.86
CA SER A 42 -21.08 -16.65 10.21
C SER A 42 -20.05 -16.19 11.28
N ARG A 43 -19.00 -15.48 10.88
CA ARG A 43 -17.92 -15.01 11.77
C ARG A 43 -18.04 -13.52 12.13
N PRO A 44 -17.55 -13.10 13.32
CA PRO A 44 -17.62 -11.70 13.74
C PRO A 44 -16.58 -10.81 13.04
N LEU A 45 -16.96 -9.56 12.76
CA LEU A 45 -16.07 -8.51 12.24
C LEU A 45 -15.17 -7.97 13.35
N ARG A 46 -13.87 -8.28 13.30
CA ARG A 46 -12.85 -7.59 14.11
C ARG A 46 -11.87 -6.89 13.17
N GLY A 47 -11.57 -5.62 13.43
CA GLY A 47 -10.55 -4.86 12.71
C GLY A 47 -9.14 -5.14 13.25
N TRP A 48 -8.15 -5.00 12.39
CA TRP A 48 -6.72 -5.11 12.73
C TRP A 48 -5.98 -3.91 12.14
N GLY A 49 -5.04 -3.35 12.89
CA GLY A 49 -4.10 -2.31 12.47
C GLY A 49 -2.70 -2.64 12.99
N GLY A 50 -1.66 -2.13 12.32
CA GLY A 50 -0.28 -2.26 12.76
C GLY A 50 0.16 -1.08 13.62
N GLU A 51 1.17 -1.29 14.46
CA GLU A 51 1.80 -0.27 15.30
C GLU A 51 3.31 -0.14 14.96
N GLU A 52 3.90 1.01 15.24
CA GLU A 52 5.35 1.20 15.09
C GLU A 52 6.11 0.30 16.08
N GLN A 53 7.20 -0.34 15.63
CA GLN A 53 7.98 -1.26 16.46
C GLN A 53 9.42 -0.77 16.64
N MET A 54 9.96 -0.94 17.84
CA MET A 54 11.37 -0.67 18.17
C MET A 54 12.23 -1.91 17.95
N ARG A 55 13.50 -1.71 17.56
CA ARG A 55 14.46 -2.80 17.43
C ARG A 55 14.97 -3.21 18.81
N HIS A 56 14.56 -4.40 19.24
CA HIS A 56 15.01 -4.97 20.52
C HIS A 56 14.82 -3.97 21.67
N ASP A 57 15.82 -3.86 22.55
CA ASP A 57 15.83 -2.94 23.68
C ASP A 57 16.50 -1.59 23.35
N THR A 58 16.64 -1.27 22.05
CA THR A 58 17.25 -0.02 21.58
C THR A 58 16.20 1.02 21.20
N ASP A 59 16.59 2.30 21.20
CA ASP A 59 15.79 3.43 20.75
C ASP A 59 15.66 3.52 19.21
N HIS A 60 16.17 2.52 18.49
CA HIS A 60 16.06 2.45 17.04
C HIS A 60 14.63 2.08 16.61
N ILE A 61 13.90 3.07 16.11
CA ILE A 61 12.57 2.92 15.52
C ILE A 61 12.72 2.23 14.15
N GLU A 62 12.02 1.11 13.93
CA GLU A 62 11.94 0.52 12.60
C GLU A 62 11.04 1.35 11.69
N LEU A 63 11.41 1.43 10.42
CA LEU A 63 10.59 2.10 9.43
C LEU A 63 9.26 1.35 9.28
N PHE A 64 8.17 1.99 9.72
CA PHE A 64 6.82 1.46 9.57
C PHE A 64 6.45 1.36 8.09
N ARG A 65 6.02 0.16 7.66
CA ARG A 65 5.68 -0.15 6.27
C ARG A 65 4.50 -1.12 6.20
#